data_AF-A0A0F9UHG2-F1
#
_entry.id   AF-A0A0F9UHG2-F1
#
_cell.length_a   1.000
_cell.length_b   1.000
_cell.length_c   1.000
_cell.angle_alpha   90.00
_cell.angle_beta   90.00
_cell.angle_gamma   90.00
#
_symmetry.space_group_name_H-M   'P 1'
#
loop_
_entity.id
_entity.type
_entity.pdbx_description
1 polymer ?
#
loop_
_entity_poly.entity_id
_entity_poly.type
_entity_poly.pdbx_seq_one_letter_code
_entity_poly.pdbx_strand_id
1 'polypeptide(L)'
;MMSEAKNKRLSSNSKALKILIDCIKQNLSDESTQQRLIKECGYKWTIDTIRRRRRAMGVKKKSGKPTDTDMIDTPMLEALPYGLTDSEKANWFRNQLKKTHLYRTINKQFESEEVSVYMEDFGLLCCQFEDIVISEFMQVDDFLKHRILIDQQLIMKKSLQRQIDELQVWFIANPKADDENKDTIKFRILQQRQLDDKYRYLKTINDRYDALVKERQKIYSSLCATRKDRIEELKGGKATFFELVSKLQHSQNERDRQGRFAELTKLASNDIKNEFRKPIKFPDGSIEPVIMDAETDFGEEEYE
;
A
#
# COMPACT_ATOMS: atom_id res chain seq x y z
N MET A 1 46.80 -7.78 -16.85
CA MET A 1 45.79 -8.85 -16.65
C MET A 1 45.87 -9.41 -15.23
N MET A 2 45.25 -8.76 -14.24
CA MET A 2 45.06 -9.29 -12.88
C MET A 2 43.78 -8.69 -12.28
N SER A 3 42.64 -8.92 -12.90
CA SER A 3 41.34 -8.51 -12.36
C SER A 3 40.28 -9.52 -12.76
N GLU A 4 39.79 -10.30 -11.80
CA GLU A 4 38.39 -10.77 -11.69
C GLU A 4 38.16 -11.76 -10.54
N ALA A 5 39.20 -12.38 -9.98
CA ALA A 5 39.02 -13.42 -8.96
C ALA A 5 38.74 -12.94 -7.51
N LYS A 6 38.62 -11.63 -7.24
CA LYS A 6 38.43 -11.09 -5.86
C LYS A 6 37.04 -10.53 -5.56
N ASN A 7 36.03 -10.76 -6.41
CA ASN A 7 34.62 -10.46 -6.10
C ASN A 7 33.90 -11.63 -5.38
N LYS A 8 34.61 -12.41 -4.55
CA LYS A 8 33.96 -13.32 -3.59
C LYS A 8 33.14 -12.47 -2.62
N ARG A 9 31.81 -12.60 -2.70
CA ARG A 9 30.75 -11.97 -1.88
C ARG A 9 31.29 -11.03 -0.80
N LEU A 10 31.54 -9.78 -1.20
CA LEU A 10 31.94 -8.68 -0.32
C LEU A 10 31.00 -8.48 0.89
N SER A 11 29.78 -9.02 0.80
CA SER A 11 28.75 -9.04 1.84
C SER A 11 28.95 -10.07 2.95
N SER A 12 29.84 -11.05 2.78
CA SER A 12 29.99 -12.20 3.69
C SER A 12 31.24 -12.12 4.58
N ASN A 13 32.07 -11.09 4.41
CA ASN A 13 33.30 -10.96 5.19
C ASN A 13 33.01 -10.29 6.55
N SER A 14 33.00 -11.11 7.61
CA SER A 14 32.73 -10.68 8.98
C SER A 14 33.74 -9.64 9.51
N LYS A 15 34.99 -9.66 9.02
CA LYS A 15 36.03 -8.70 9.42
C LYS A 15 35.77 -7.29 8.89
N ALA A 16 35.36 -7.18 7.62
CA ALA A 16 35.04 -5.89 7.00
C ALA A 16 33.79 -5.23 7.63
N LEU A 17 32.80 -6.05 8.02
CA LEU A 17 31.60 -5.55 8.71
C LEU A 17 31.91 -5.03 10.12
N LYS A 18 32.78 -5.71 10.88
CA LYS A 18 33.23 -5.23 12.20
C LYS A 18 33.90 -3.86 12.10
N ILE A 19 34.83 -3.69 11.16
CA ILE A 19 35.51 -2.41 10.94
C ILE A 19 34.52 -1.31 10.54
N LEU A 20 33.53 -1.64 9.70
CA LEU A 20 32.50 -0.67 9.32
C LEU A 20 31.66 -0.25 10.53
N ILE A 21 31.29 -1.17 11.42
CA ILE A 21 30.58 -0.87 12.67
C ILE A 21 31.44 0.03 13.57
N ASP A 22 32.73 -0.25 13.70
CA ASP A 22 33.65 0.57 14.50
C ASP A 22 33.81 1.98 13.90
N CYS A 23 33.86 2.10 12.57
CA CYS A 23 33.88 3.39 11.89
C CYS A 23 32.59 4.20 12.09
N ILE A 24 31.45 3.50 12.14
CA ILE A 24 30.15 4.12 12.45
C ILE A 24 30.14 4.63 13.89
N LYS A 25 30.59 3.82 14.86
CA LYS A 25 30.69 4.22 16.28
C LYS A 25 31.59 5.44 16.47
N GLN A 26 32.66 5.53 15.67
CA GLN A 26 33.61 6.66 15.69
C GLN A 26 33.17 7.87 14.85
N ASN A 27 31.98 7.85 14.23
CA ASN A 27 31.47 8.91 13.36
C ASN A 27 32.42 9.30 12.21
N LEU A 28 33.19 8.35 11.68
CA LEU A 28 34.11 8.62 10.57
C LEU A 28 33.34 8.91 9.26
N SER A 29 33.94 9.76 8.42
CA SER A 29 33.43 10.05 7.06
C SER A 29 33.52 8.81 6.17
N ASP A 30 32.78 8.79 5.06
CA ASP A 30 32.79 7.64 4.14
C ASP A 30 34.17 7.45 3.47
N GLU A 31 34.90 8.54 3.23
CA GLU A 31 36.25 8.52 2.67
C GLU A 31 37.28 7.97 3.67
N SER A 32 37.22 8.41 4.93
CA SER A 32 38.08 7.87 5.99
C SER A 32 37.77 6.40 6.28
N THR A 33 36.50 6.00 6.19
CA THR A 33 36.06 4.61 6.32
C THR A 33 36.62 3.75 5.18
N GLN A 34 36.63 4.27 3.95
CA GLN A 34 37.21 3.59 2.79
C GLN A 34 38.72 3.38 2.94
N GLN A 35 39.46 4.41 3.35
CA GLN A 35 40.90 4.32 3.58
C GLN A 35 41.25 3.28 4.66
N ARG A 36 40.45 3.22 5.73
CA ARG A 36 40.65 2.25 6.80
C ARG A 36 40.35 0.82 6.36
N LEU A 37 39.29 0.60 5.59
CA LEU A 37 38.98 -0.72 5.00
C LEU A 37 40.09 -1.21 4.05
N ILE A 38 40.70 -0.30 3.29
CA ILE A 38 41.85 -0.62 2.44
C ILE A 38 43.07 -0.99 3.29
N LYS A 39 43.37 -0.22 4.35
CA LYS A 39 44.54 -0.43 5.21
C LYS A 39 44.44 -1.73 6.02
N GLU A 40 43.28 -2.03 6.60
CA GLU A 40 43.13 -3.15 7.55
C GLU A 40 42.66 -4.45 6.89
N CYS A 41 42.01 -4.39 5.73
CA CYS A 41 41.51 -5.59 5.04
C CYS A 41 41.95 -5.72 3.58
N GLY A 42 42.65 -4.73 3.01
CA GLY A 42 43.11 -4.79 1.62
C GLY A 42 41.96 -4.76 0.59
N TYR A 43 40.75 -4.36 0.98
CA TYR A 43 39.58 -4.30 0.09
C TYR A 43 39.25 -2.86 -0.29
N LYS A 44 38.99 -2.65 -1.58
CA LYS A 44 38.54 -1.38 -2.12
C LYS A 44 37.01 -1.39 -2.28
N TRP A 45 36.28 -1.13 -1.19
CA TRP A 45 34.84 -0.86 -1.30
C TRP A 45 34.64 0.49 -1.98
N THR A 46 33.67 0.57 -2.90
CA THR A 46 33.27 1.87 -3.44
C THR A 46 32.54 2.67 -2.36
N ILE A 47 32.62 4.00 -2.43
CA ILE A 47 31.93 4.91 -1.50
C ILE A 47 30.43 4.58 -1.45
N ASP A 48 29.83 4.26 -2.60
CA ASP A 48 28.41 3.87 -2.66
C ASP A 48 28.10 2.56 -1.93
N THR A 49 29.03 1.60 -1.96
CA THR A 49 28.89 0.34 -1.21
C THR A 49 28.90 0.60 0.30
N ILE A 50 29.81 1.47 0.75
CA ILE A 50 29.89 1.92 2.16
C ILE A 50 28.60 2.63 2.55
N ARG A 51 28.10 3.55 1.72
CA ARG A 51 26.84 4.28 1.95
C ARG A 51 25.64 3.35 2.07
N ARG A 52 25.46 2.42 1.12
CA ARG A 52 24.35 1.44 1.18
C ARG A 52 24.40 0.60 2.45
N ARG A 53 25.60 0.18 2.88
CA ARG A 53 25.77 -0.62 4.10
C ARG A 53 25.54 0.18 5.38
N ARG A 54 25.98 1.43 5.44
CA ARG A 54 25.67 2.34 6.57
C ARG A 54 24.16 2.60 6.67
N ARG A 55 23.46 2.79 5.55
CA ARG A 55 21.99 2.89 5.50
C ARG A 55 21.31 1.61 6.00
N ALA A 56 21.76 0.43 5.54
CA ALA A 56 21.25 -0.85 6.00
C ALA A 56 21.49 -1.10 7.51
N MET A 57 22.49 -0.46 8.10
CA MET A 57 22.78 -0.48 9.54
C MET A 57 22.14 0.70 10.31
N GLY A 58 21.18 1.42 9.71
CA GLY A 58 20.38 2.44 10.40
C GLY A 58 21.05 3.81 10.53
N VAL A 59 22.19 4.05 9.89
CA VAL A 59 22.87 5.36 9.94
C VAL A 59 22.18 6.34 8.98
N LYS A 60 21.42 7.30 9.52
CA LYS A 60 20.81 8.40 8.74
C LYS A 60 21.87 9.45 8.38
N LYS A 61 21.83 9.96 7.14
CA LYS A 61 22.76 10.98 6.64
C LYS A 61 22.61 12.26 7.46
N LYS A 62 23.68 12.76 8.09
CA LYS A 62 23.61 13.92 8.99
C LYS A 62 23.53 15.29 8.29
N SER A 63 23.79 15.39 6.99
CA SER A 63 23.63 16.67 6.28
C SER A 63 23.80 16.49 4.77
N GLY A 64 22.91 17.11 4.00
CA GLY A 64 23.00 17.24 2.55
C GLY A 64 21.64 17.09 1.92
N LYS A 65 21.17 18.15 1.25
CA LYS A 65 19.86 18.29 0.59
C LYS A 65 19.41 16.97 -0.08
N PRO A 66 18.15 16.55 0.09
CA PRO A 66 17.64 15.34 -0.54
C PRO A 66 17.79 15.48 -2.05
N THR A 67 18.53 14.55 -2.66
CA THR A 67 18.51 14.34 -4.11
C THR A 67 17.21 13.65 -4.48
N ASP A 68 16.58 14.07 -5.58
CA ASP A 68 15.26 13.63 -6.09
C ASP A 68 15.07 12.11 -6.25
N THR A 69 16.14 11.32 -6.16
CA THR A 69 16.10 9.85 -6.23
C THR A 69 15.90 9.15 -4.88
N ASP A 70 15.95 9.86 -3.74
CA ASP A 70 15.79 9.28 -2.40
C ASP A 70 14.33 9.39 -1.86
N MET A 71 13.37 9.91 -2.64
CA MET A 71 11.94 9.91 -2.29
C MET A 71 11.15 8.93 -3.15
N ILE A 72 11.33 7.63 -2.89
CA ILE A 72 10.14 6.77 -2.90
C ILE A 72 9.44 7.07 -1.58
N ASP A 73 8.81 8.24 -1.51
CA ASP A 73 7.82 8.59 -0.49
C ASP A 73 6.69 7.58 -0.69
N THR A 74 6.84 6.44 -0.03
CA THR A 74 5.73 5.50 0.11
C THR A 74 4.64 6.32 0.78
N PRO A 75 3.47 6.49 0.16
CA PRO A 75 2.37 7.22 0.77
C PRO A 75 1.79 6.33 1.88
N MET A 76 2.57 6.11 2.94
CA MET A 76 2.04 5.52 4.15
C MET A 76 1.31 6.66 4.86
N LEU A 77 -0.01 6.60 4.80
CA LEU A 77 -0.84 7.30 5.76
C LEU A 77 -0.37 6.90 7.16
N GLU A 78 -0.10 7.89 8.00
CA GLU A 78 0.17 7.67 9.42
C GLU A 78 -1.03 6.93 10.06
N ALA A 79 -0.85 6.27 11.20
CA ALA A 79 -2.00 5.65 11.86
C ALA A 79 -3.00 6.73 12.30
N LEU A 80 -4.29 6.49 12.08
CA LEU A 80 -5.35 7.41 12.52
C LEU A 80 -5.32 7.50 14.06
N PRO A 81 -5.32 8.71 14.65
CA PRO A 81 -5.41 8.81 16.10
C PRO A 81 -6.76 8.29 16.60
N TYR A 82 -6.78 7.71 17.80
CA TYR A 82 -8.02 7.19 18.39
C TYR A 82 -8.89 8.33 18.96
N GLY A 83 -10.21 8.19 18.87
CA GLY A 83 -11.17 9.08 19.55
C GLY A 83 -11.56 10.38 18.81
N LEU A 84 -11.15 10.56 17.55
CA LEU A 84 -11.56 11.69 16.72
C LEU A 84 -13.02 11.57 16.27
N THR A 85 -13.72 12.70 16.18
CA THR A 85 -15.02 12.80 15.49
C THR A 85 -14.83 12.66 13.98
N ASP A 86 -15.88 12.29 13.25
CA ASP A 86 -15.78 12.06 11.80
C ASP A 86 -15.37 13.34 11.03
N SER A 87 -15.74 14.52 11.52
CA SER A 87 -15.29 15.79 10.94
C SER A 87 -13.78 15.99 11.11
N GLU A 88 -13.24 15.67 12.29
CA GLU A 88 -11.81 15.80 12.56
C GLU A 88 -11.00 14.73 11.82
N LYS A 89 -11.54 13.51 11.68
CA LYS A 89 -10.96 12.46 10.82
C LYS A 89 -10.85 12.93 9.37
N ALA A 90 -11.91 13.51 8.82
CA ALA A 90 -11.90 14.02 7.45
C ALA A 90 -10.81 15.09 7.25
N ASN A 91 -10.68 16.00 8.21
CA ASN A 91 -9.63 17.02 8.20
C ASN A 91 -8.22 16.43 8.35
N TRP A 92 -8.07 15.39 9.18
CA TRP A 92 -6.82 14.67 9.31
C TRP A 92 -6.42 14.01 7.97
N PHE A 93 -7.33 13.31 7.30
CA PHE A 93 -7.07 12.69 5.99
C PHE A 93 -6.70 13.72 4.92
N ARG A 94 -7.39 14.87 4.90
CA ARG A 94 -7.04 16.00 4.02
C ARG A 94 -5.62 16.49 4.29
N ASN A 95 -5.24 16.65 5.55
CA ASN A 95 -3.90 17.11 5.92
C ASN A 95 -2.82 16.09 5.58
N GLN A 96 -3.11 14.80 5.71
CA GLN A 96 -2.19 13.75 5.28
C GLN A 96 -2.02 13.73 3.77
N LEU A 97 -3.12 13.82 3.01
CA LEU A 97 -3.05 13.88 1.55
C LEU A 97 -2.17 15.04 1.08
N LYS A 98 -2.28 16.23 1.70
CA LYS A 98 -1.43 17.39 1.39
C LYS A 98 0.07 17.15 1.54
N LYS A 99 0.47 16.23 2.44
CA LYS A 99 1.89 15.85 2.61
C LYS A 99 2.39 14.91 1.51
N THR A 100 1.49 14.23 0.81
CA THR A 100 1.85 13.24 -0.22
C THR A 100 2.22 13.87 -1.56
N HIS A 101 2.97 13.13 -2.38
CA HIS A 101 3.28 13.53 -3.77
C HIS A 101 2.01 13.65 -4.64
N LEU A 102 0.96 12.89 -4.31
CA LEU A 102 -0.29 12.88 -5.07
C LEU A 102 -0.98 14.23 -5.03
N TYR A 103 -0.98 14.92 -3.89
CA TYR A 103 -1.54 16.26 -3.80
C TYR A 103 -0.84 17.25 -4.76
N ARG A 104 0.48 17.14 -4.91
CA ARG A 104 1.22 17.96 -5.89
C ARG A 104 0.82 17.63 -7.33
N THR A 105 0.55 16.36 -7.62
CA THR A 105 0.08 15.91 -8.94
C THR A 105 -1.33 16.41 -9.21
N ILE A 106 -2.25 16.28 -8.25
CA ILE A 106 -3.64 16.74 -8.32
C ILE A 106 -3.69 18.25 -8.57
N ASN A 107 -2.91 19.03 -7.82
CA ASN A 107 -2.80 20.49 -8.02
C ASN A 107 -2.26 20.90 -9.40
N LYS A 108 -1.53 20.02 -10.10
CA LYS A 108 -1.06 20.28 -11.46
C LYS A 108 -2.08 19.85 -12.53
N GLN A 109 -2.95 18.90 -12.20
CA GLN A 109 -3.90 18.30 -13.14
C GLN A 109 -5.24 19.03 -13.17
N PHE A 110 -5.67 19.60 -12.05
CA PHE A 110 -7.01 20.16 -11.88
C PHE A 110 -6.98 21.63 -11.45
N GLU A 111 -8.09 22.32 -11.67
CA GLU A 111 -8.26 23.72 -11.24
C GLU A 111 -8.48 23.83 -9.73
N SER A 112 -8.22 25.01 -9.16
CA SER A 112 -8.29 25.21 -7.69
C SER A 112 -9.66 24.86 -7.09
N GLU A 113 -10.74 25.10 -7.83
CA GLU A 113 -12.11 24.77 -7.39
C GLU A 113 -12.33 23.26 -7.37
N GLU A 114 -11.89 22.56 -8.42
CA GLU A 114 -11.97 21.10 -8.54
C GLU A 114 -11.13 20.40 -7.48
N VAL A 115 -9.93 20.93 -7.18
CA VAL A 115 -9.09 20.46 -6.08
C VAL A 115 -9.81 20.61 -4.75
N SER A 116 -10.53 21.72 -4.52
CA SER A 116 -11.28 21.90 -3.27
C SER A 116 -12.35 20.81 -3.09
N VAL A 117 -13.13 20.56 -4.15
CA VAL A 117 -14.15 19.51 -4.17
C VAL A 117 -13.52 18.13 -3.96
N TYR A 118 -12.41 17.84 -4.65
CA TYR A 118 -11.63 16.61 -4.47
C TYR A 118 -11.25 16.41 -3.00
N MET A 119 -10.68 17.44 -2.36
CA MET A 119 -10.22 17.35 -0.97
C MET A 119 -11.38 17.14 0.00
N GLU A 120 -12.53 17.76 -0.27
CA GLU A 120 -13.72 17.58 0.53
C GLU A 120 -14.22 16.14 0.49
N ASP A 121 -14.41 15.62 -0.72
CA ASP A 121 -14.88 14.26 -0.97
C ASP A 121 -13.90 13.21 -0.47
N PHE A 122 -12.60 13.43 -0.67
CA PHE A 122 -11.53 12.53 -0.21
C PHE A 122 -11.62 12.32 1.30
N GLY A 123 -11.74 13.41 2.06
CA GLY A 123 -11.88 13.34 3.52
C GLY A 123 -13.10 12.54 3.95
N LEU A 124 -14.25 12.78 3.31
CA LEU A 124 -15.51 12.08 3.63
C LEU A 124 -15.46 10.60 3.27
N LEU A 125 -14.89 10.26 2.12
CA LEU A 125 -14.84 8.89 1.64
C LEU A 125 -13.86 8.07 2.49
N CYS A 126 -12.69 8.61 2.83
CA CYS A 126 -11.72 7.95 3.70
C CYS A 126 -12.23 7.74 5.13
N CYS A 127 -13.12 8.60 5.65
CA CYS A 127 -13.73 8.38 6.97
C CYS A 127 -14.57 7.11 7.06
N GLN A 128 -15.05 6.58 5.93
CA GLN A 128 -15.81 5.35 5.92
C GLN A 128 -14.94 4.10 6.13
N PHE A 129 -13.62 4.24 6.04
CA PHE A 129 -12.66 3.15 6.22
C PHE A 129 -12.05 3.23 7.62
N GLU A 130 -12.13 2.15 8.38
CA GLU A 130 -11.47 2.03 9.69
C GLU A 130 -9.95 1.92 9.52
N ASP A 131 -9.50 1.19 8.50
CA ASP A 131 -8.10 0.96 8.15
C ASP A 131 -7.89 0.94 6.62
N ILE A 132 -7.61 2.11 6.05
CA ILE A 132 -7.42 2.21 4.60
C ILE A 132 -6.05 1.66 4.18
N VAL A 133 -6.05 0.65 3.30
CA VAL A 133 -4.83 0.08 2.73
C VAL A 133 -4.39 0.91 1.52
N ILE A 134 -3.10 0.87 1.17
CA ILE A 134 -2.54 1.64 0.05
C ILE A 134 -3.30 1.38 -1.27
N SER A 135 -3.72 0.13 -1.53
CA SER A 135 -4.50 -0.22 -2.72
C SER A 135 -5.86 0.48 -2.75
N GLU A 136 -6.59 0.45 -1.63
CA GLU A 136 -7.88 1.15 -1.49
C GLU A 136 -7.71 2.65 -1.61
N PHE A 137 -6.64 3.20 -1.01
CA PHE A 137 -6.31 4.61 -1.12
C PHE A 137 -6.09 5.03 -2.59
N MET A 138 -5.36 4.22 -3.38
CA MET A 138 -5.19 4.50 -4.81
C MET A 138 -6.50 4.36 -5.59
N GLN A 139 -7.35 3.37 -5.25
CA GLN A 139 -8.67 3.23 -5.85
C GLN A 139 -9.59 4.42 -5.53
N VAL A 140 -9.51 4.98 -4.33
CA VAL A 140 -10.23 6.20 -3.94
C VAL A 140 -9.74 7.39 -4.76
N ASP A 141 -8.43 7.55 -4.93
CA ASP A 141 -7.87 8.59 -5.81
C ASP A 141 -8.37 8.47 -7.25
N ASP A 142 -8.29 7.26 -7.83
CA ASP A 142 -8.79 7.01 -9.19
C ASP A 142 -10.30 7.27 -9.30
N PHE A 143 -11.09 6.86 -8.30
CA PHE A 143 -12.54 7.09 -8.26
C PHE A 143 -12.87 8.60 -8.29
N LEU A 144 -12.18 9.40 -7.48
CA LEU A 144 -12.39 10.85 -7.41
C LEU A 144 -11.94 11.57 -8.67
N LYS A 145 -10.81 11.17 -9.27
CA LYS A 145 -10.38 11.69 -10.57
C LYS A 145 -11.42 11.45 -11.65
N HIS A 146 -11.98 10.24 -11.71
CA HIS A 146 -13.05 9.94 -12.67
C HIS A 146 -14.30 10.78 -12.42
N ARG A 147 -14.66 11.06 -11.16
CA ARG A 147 -15.77 11.97 -10.85
C ARG A 147 -15.54 13.38 -11.42
N ILE A 148 -14.37 13.97 -11.20
CA ILE A 148 -14.04 15.31 -11.74
C ILE A 148 -14.09 15.31 -13.27
N LEU A 149 -13.51 14.30 -13.91
CA LEU A 149 -13.53 14.18 -15.37
C LEU A 149 -14.96 14.07 -15.92
N ILE A 150 -15.86 13.39 -15.21
CA ILE A 150 -17.29 13.31 -15.57
C ILE A 150 -17.94 14.70 -15.49
N ASP A 151 -17.68 15.45 -14.42
CA ASP A 151 -18.23 16.80 -14.25
C ASP A 151 -17.73 17.75 -15.35
N GLN A 152 -16.44 17.66 -15.72
CA GLN A 152 -15.89 18.38 -16.87
C GLN A 152 -16.59 18.02 -18.19
N GLN A 153 -16.87 16.73 -18.43
CA GLN A 153 -17.62 16.32 -19.62
C GLN A 153 -19.04 16.90 -19.63
N LEU A 154 -19.71 17.00 -18.49
CA LEU A 154 -21.05 17.60 -18.39
C LEU A 154 -21.02 19.11 -18.67
N ILE A 155 -20.00 19.82 -18.17
CA ILE A 155 -19.79 21.24 -18.47
C ILE A 155 -19.55 21.46 -19.97
N MET A 156 -18.67 20.66 -20.58
CA MET A 156 -18.39 20.70 -22.02
C MET A 156 -19.64 20.41 -22.84
N LYS A 157 -20.40 19.37 -22.48
CA LYS A 157 -21.67 19.01 -23.12
C LYS A 157 -22.65 20.17 -23.08
N LYS A 158 -22.83 20.81 -21.91
CA LYS A 158 -23.73 21.96 -21.75
C LYS A 158 -23.30 23.16 -22.61
N SER A 159 -22.00 23.45 -22.66
CA SER A 159 -21.46 24.53 -23.50
C SER A 159 -21.69 24.26 -24.99
N LEU A 160 -21.42 23.03 -25.43
CA LEU A 160 -21.62 22.63 -26.83
C LEU A 160 -23.11 22.63 -27.22
N GLN A 161 -23.99 22.19 -26.33
CA GLN A 161 -25.43 22.22 -26.53
C GLN A 161 -25.92 23.65 -26.78
N ARG A 162 -25.46 24.63 -25.97
CA ARG A 162 -25.78 26.05 -26.17
C ARG A 162 -25.35 26.55 -27.55
N GLN A 163 -24.13 26.19 -27.99
CA GLN A 163 -23.64 26.59 -29.33
C GLN A 163 -24.45 25.95 -30.46
N ILE A 164 -24.94 24.72 -30.27
CA ILE A 164 -25.85 24.06 -31.22
C ILE A 164 -27.18 24.82 -31.26
N ASP A 165 -27.76 25.11 -30.09
CA ASP A 165 -29.04 25.82 -29.98
C ASP A 165 -28.97 27.22 -30.62
N GLU A 166 -27.88 27.96 -30.41
CA GLU A 166 -27.62 29.26 -31.05
C GLU A 166 -27.59 29.17 -32.59
N LEU A 167 -26.90 28.16 -33.13
CA LEU A 167 -26.86 27.92 -34.58
C LEU A 167 -28.23 27.51 -35.14
N GLN A 168 -28.98 26.69 -34.40
CA GLN A 168 -30.33 26.31 -34.79
C GLN A 168 -31.27 27.52 -34.83
N VAL A 169 -31.22 28.40 -33.83
CA VAL A 169 -31.98 29.66 -33.82
C VAL A 169 -31.61 30.51 -35.02
N TRP A 170 -30.31 30.58 -35.37
CA TRP A 170 -29.86 31.29 -36.57
C TRP A 170 -30.48 30.71 -37.86
N PHE A 171 -30.57 29.38 -38.01
CA PHE A 171 -31.22 28.73 -39.15
C PHE A 171 -32.72 29.01 -39.23
N ILE A 172 -33.40 29.04 -38.09
CA ILE A 172 -34.84 29.37 -38.02
C ILE A 172 -35.06 30.84 -38.42
N ALA A 173 -34.22 31.75 -37.93
CA ALA A 173 -34.30 33.17 -38.25
C ALA A 173 -33.94 33.49 -39.71
N ASN A 174 -33.12 32.64 -40.34
CA ASN A 174 -32.66 32.80 -41.72
C ASN A 174 -33.09 31.58 -42.55
N PRO A 175 -34.39 31.39 -42.85
CA PRO A 175 -34.84 30.30 -43.69
C PRO A 175 -34.27 30.41 -45.11
N LYS A 176 -34.19 29.29 -45.83
CA LYS A 176 -33.70 29.28 -47.22
C LYS A 176 -34.68 30.05 -48.11
N ALA A 177 -34.20 31.08 -48.79
CA ALA A 177 -34.96 31.79 -49.81
C ALA A 177 -34.62 31.27 -51.22
N ASP A 178 -35.58 31.34 -52.14
CA ASP A 178 -35.39 30.84 -53.51
C ASP A 178 -34.46 31.75 -54.34
N ASP A 179 -34.39 33.04 -54.02
CA ASP A 179 -33.57 34.06 -54.71
C ASP A 179 -32.25 34.37 -53.95
N GLU A 180 -31.66 33.40 -53.26
CA GLU A 180 -30.40 33.64 -52.51
C GLU A 180 -29.19 33.89 -53.42
N ASN A 181 -28.42 34.93 -53.08
CA ASN A 181 -27.11 35.17 -53.68
C ASN A 181 -26.14 34.01 -53.39
N LYS A 182 -25.23 33.72 -54.33
CA LYS A 182 -24.23 32.65 -54.20
C LYS A 182 -23.41 32.71 -52.90
N ASP A 183 -23.09 33.92 -52.43
CA ASP A 183 -22.31 34.10 -51.20
C ASP A 183 -23.13 33.78 -49.95
N THR A 184 -24.44 34.09 -49.93
CA THR A 184 -25.37 33.70 -48.87
C THR A 184 -25.49 32.17 -48.80
N ILE A 185 -25.59 31.51 -49.96
CA ILE A 185 -25.63 30.05 -50.05
C ILE A 185 -24.34 29.43 -49.48
N LYS A 186 -23.16 29.96 -49.85
CA LYS A 186 -21.87 29.49 -49.31
C LYS A 186 -21.78 29.67 -47.80
N PHE A 187 -22.22 30.82 -47.28
CA PHE A 187 -22.23 31.08 -45.84
C PHE A 187 -23.14 30.09 -45.10
N ARG A 188 -24.35 29.85 -45.61
CA ARG A 188 -25.30 28.88 -45.05
C ARG A 188 -24.72 27.45 -45.03
N ILE A 189 -24.06 27.02 -46.11
CA ILE A 189 -23.38 25.72 -46.18
C ILE A 189 -22.29 25.62 -45.11
N LEU A 190 -21.52 26.68 -44.89
CA LEU A 190 -20.48 26.72 -43.86
C LEU A 190 -21.08 26.61 -42.46
N GLN A 191 -22.17 27.31 -42.17
CA GLN A 191 -22.89 27.18 -40.88
C GLN A 191 -23.46 25.77 -40.69
N GLN A 192 -23.95 25.15 -41.76
CA GLN A 192 -24.52 23.80 -41.68
C GLN A 192 -23.43 22.77 -41.39
N ARG A 193 -22.26 22.92 -42.02
CA ARG A 193 -21.09 22.11 -41.71
C ARG A 193 -20.65 22.28 -40.25
N GLN A 194 -20.63 23.52 -39.73
CA GLN A 194 -20.30 23.76 -38.32
C GLN A 194 -21.30 23.07 -37.38
N LEU A 195 -22.59 23.10 -37.70
CA LEU A 195 -23.63 22.42 -36.93
C LEU A 195 -23.42 20.90 -36.93
N ASP A 196 -23.15 20.31 -38.10
CA ASP A 196 -22.88 18.88 -38.24
C ASP A 196 -21.62 18.46 -37.46
N ASP A 197 -20.55 19.26 -37.52
CA ASP A 197 -19.32 19.02 -36.78
C ASP A 197 -19.56 19.08 -35.26
N LYS A 198 -20.38 20.03 -34.77
CA LYS A 198 -20.77 20.11 -33.37
C LYS A 198 -21.61 18.92 -32.93
N TYR A 199 -22.54 18.42 -33.75
CA TYR A 199 -23.29 17.20 -33.43
C TYR A 199 -22.40 15.96 -33.35
N ARG A 200 -21.43 15.83 -34.27
CA ARG A 200 -20.43 14.76 -34.20
C ARG A 200 -19.63 14.84 -32.91
N TYR A 201 -19.19 16.04 -32.54
CA TYR A 201 -18.45 16.24 -31.30
C TYR A 201 -19.30 15.96 -30.05
N LEU A 202 -20.58 16.34 -30.07
CA LEU A 202 -21.53 16.03 -28.99
C LEU A 202 -21.69 14.52 -28.79
N LYS A 203 -21.78 13.77 -29.89
CA LYS A 203 -21.79 12.30 -29.84
C LYS A 203 -20.51 11.76 -29.18
N THR A 204 -19.34 12.24 -29.59
CA THR A 204 -18.06 11.84 -28.99
C THR A 204 -17.99 12.15 -27.48
N ILE A 205 -18.50 13.31 -27.04
CA ILE A 205 -18.58 13.66 -25.62
C ILE A 205 -19.50 12.68 -24.87
N ASN A 206 -20.67 12.33 -25.43
CA ASN A 206 -21.58 11.37 -24.81
C ASN A 206 -20.93 9.97 -24.71
N ASP A 207 -20.27 9.51 -25.76
CA ASP A 207 -19.58 8.21 -25.75
C ASP A 207 -18.47 8.19 -24.68
N ARG A 208 -17.70 9.28 -24.55
CA ARG A 208 -16.67 9.44 -23.52
C ARG A 208 -17.26 9.52 -22.12
N TYR A 209 -18.36 10.24 -21.95
CA TYR A 209 -19.09 10.34 -20.68
C TYR A 209 -19.57 8.95 -20.22
N ASP A 210 -20.21 8.19 -21.11
CA ASP A 210 -20.69 6.84 -20.78
C ASP A 210 -19.54 5.90 -20.42
N ALA A 211 -18.40 6.00 -21.12
CA ALA A 211 -17.20 5.24 -20.79
C ALA A 211 -16.65 5.60 -19.39
N LEU A 212 -16.54 6.89 -19.06
CA LEU A 212 -16.08 7.33 -17.74
C LEU A 212 -17.03 6.89 -16.61
N VAL A 213 -18.34 6.96 -16.83
CA VAL A 213 -19.34 6.50 -15.85
C VAL A 213 -19.23 5.00 -15.60
N LYS A 214 -19.04 4.20 -16.66
CA LYS A 214 -18.85 2.75 -16.55
C LYS A 214 -17.58 2.40 -15.78
N GLU A 215 -16.45 3.04 -16.09
CA GLU A 215 -15.20 2.80 -15.36
C GLU A 215 -15.30 3.25 -13.90
N ARG A 216 -15.93 4.40 -13.61
CA ARG A 216 -16.19 4.84 -12.23
C ARG A 216 -17.01 3.80 -11.46
N GLN A 217 -18.08 3.27 -12.07
CA GLN A 217 -18.93 2.26 -11.43
C GLN A 217 -18.15 0.96 -11.17
N LYS A 218 -17.26 0.57 -12.09
CA LYS A 218 -16.39 -0.59 -11.94
C LYS A 218 -15.43 -0.41 -10.77
N ILE A 219 -14.73 0.73 -10.69
CA ILE A 219 -13.83 1.06 -9.57
C ILE A 219 -14.59 1.04 -8.24
N TYR A 220 -15.78 1.65 -8.20
CA TYR A 220 -16.62 1.66 -7.00
C TYR A 220 -17.05 0.24 -6.58
N SER A 221 -17.46 -0.59 -7.54
CA SER A 221 -17.85 -1.98 -7.26
C SER A 221 -16.67 -2.82 -6.76
N SER A 222 -15.47 -2.62 -7.32
CA SER A 222 -14.27 -3.32 -6.84
C SER A 222 -13.87 -2.87 -5.45
N LEU A 223 -13.98 -1.56 -5.14
CA LEU A 223 -13.69 -1.03 -3.81
C LEU A 223 -14.62 -1.63 -2.75
N CYS A 224 -15.91 -1.72 -3.06
CA CYS A 224 -16.90 -2.37 -2.20
C CYS A 224 -16.65 -3.88 -2.05
N ALA A 225 -16.27 -4.57 -3.13
CA ALA A 225 -15.97 -6.00 -3.10
C ALA A 225 -14.73 -6.29 -2.24
N THR A 226 -13.61 -5.59 -2.47
CA THR A 226 -12.39 -5.73 -1.67
C THR A 226 -12.66 -5.45 -0.18
N ARG A 227 -13.48 -4.43 0.11
CA ARG A 227 -13.89 -4.15 1.49
C ARG A 227 -14.71 -5.29 2.08
N LYS A 228 -15.65 -5.85 1.33
CA LYS A 228 -16.48 -6.97 1.77
C LYS A 228 -15.62 -8.21 2.03
N ASP A 229 -14.71 -8.55 1.12
CA ASP A 229 -13.80 -9.68 1.24
C ASP A 229 -12.91 -9.53 2.49
N ARG A 230 -12.40 -8.32 2.77
CA ARG A 230 -11.63 -8.04 3.99
C ARG A 230 -12.46 -8.18 5.25
N ILE A 231 -13.70 -7.68 5.25
CA ILE A 231 -14.62 -7.86 6.39
C ILE A 231 -14.95 -9.34 6.57
N GLU A 232 -15.12 -10.09 5.49
CA GLU A 232 -15.35 -11.54 5.51
C GLU A 232 -14.11 -12.32 5.97
N GLU A 233 -12.89 -11.91 5.61
CA GLU A 233 -11.65 -12.49 6.15
C GLU A 233 -11.50 -12.20 7.64
N LEU A 234 -11.80 -10.97 8.08
CA LEU A 234 -11.82 -10.61 9.50
C LEU A 234 -12.89 -11.38 10.29
N LYS A 235 -14.02 -11.70 9.65
CA LYS A 235 -15.09 -12.52 10.24
C LYS A 235 -14.85 -14.03 10.14
N GLY A 236 -14.18 -14.49 9.09
CA GLY A 236 -13.96 -15.90 8.75
C GLY A 236 -12.64 -16.47 9.26
N GLY A 237 -11.73 -15.59 9.69
CA GLY A 237 -10.44 -15.95 10.26
C GLY A 237 -10.55 -16.37 11.72
N LYS A 238 -10.83 -17.66 11.94
CA LYS A 238 -10.95 -18.36 13.24
C LYS A 238 -12.29 -18.10 13.91
N ALA A 239 -12.93 -19.17 14.37
CA ALA A 239 -14.00 -19.05 15.37
C ALA A 239 -13.49 -18.06 16.42
N THR A 240 -14.14 -16.90 16.52
CA THR A 240 -13.72 -15.85 17.45
C THR A 240 -13.54 -16.50 18.82
N PHE A 241 -12.58 -16.08 19.65
CA PHE A 241 -12.41 -16.67 20.99
C PHE A 241 -13.76 -16.84 21.71
N PHE A 242 -14.65 -15.86 21.57
CA PHE A 242 -16.03 -15.90 22.05
C PHE A 242 -16.91 -17.00 21.43
N GLU A 243 -16.78 -17.27 20.15
CA GLU A 243 -17.51 -18.32 19.44
C GLU A 243 -16.98 -19.72 19.83
N LEU A 244 -15.67 -19.85 20.02
CA LEU A 244 -15.02 -21.06 20.52
C LEU A 244 -15.45 -21.34 21.97
N VAL A 245 -15.43 -20.32 22.83
CA VAL A 245 -15.94 -20.38 24.21
C VAL A 245 -17.43 -20.68 24.22
N SER A 246 -18.22 -20.07 23.35
CA SER A 246 -19.66 -20.35 23.22
C SER A 246 -19.91 -21.79 22.78
N LYS A 247 -19.15 -22.31 21.80
CA LYS A 247 -19.23 -23.71 21.36
C LYS A 247 -18.87 -24.67 22.50
N LEU A 248 -17.84 -24.37 23.29
CA LEU A 248 -17.50 -25.12 24.50
C LEU A 248 -18.54 -24.99 25.61
N GLN A 249 -19.25 -23.87 25.74
CA GLN A 249 -20.28 -23.67 26.76
C GLN A 249 -21.64 -24.28 26.40
N HIS A 250 -21.99 -24.35 25.12
CA HIS A 250 -23.32 -24.81 24.69
C HIS A 250 -23.33 -26.25 24.15
N SER A 251 -22.19 -26.82 23.74
CA SER A 251 -22.12 -28.19 23.24
C SER A 251 -21.41 -29.11 24.23
N GLN A 252 -22.15 -30.04 24.83
CA GLN A 252 -21.59 -31.08 25.71
C GLN A 252 -20.64 -32.02 24.94
N ASN A 253 -20.99 -32.38 23.70
CA ASN A 253 -20.16 -33.24 22.86
C ASN A 253 -18.78 -32.62 22.56
N GLU A 254 -18.71 -31.32 22.32
CA GLU A 254 -17.43 -30.64 22.08
C GLU A 254 -16.59 -30.57 23.36
N ARG A 255 -17.22 -30.36 24.54
CA ARG A 255 -16.51 -30.44 25.82
C ARG A 255 -15.90 -31.82 26.06
N ASP A 256 -16.68 -32.87 25.87
CA ASP A 256 -16.21 -34.23 26.13
C ASP A 256 -15.08 -34.61 25.16
N ARG A 257 -15.19 -34.20 23.90
CA ARG A 257 -14.15 -34.39 22.89
C ARG A 257 -12.86 -33.66 23.26
N GLN A 258 -12.94 -32.36 23.58
CA GLN A 258 -11.77 -31.57 23.98
C GLN A 258 -11.17 -32.05 25.31
N GLY A 259 -12.01 -32.48 26.25
CA GLY A 259 -11.60 -33.09 27.52
C GLY A 259 -10.79 -34.37 27.29
N ARG A 260 -11.24 -35.26 26.41
CA ARG A 260 -10.48 -36.46 26.02
C ARG A 260 -9.15 -36.11 25.37
N PHE A 261 -9.12 -35.12 24.48
CA PHE A 261 -7.86 -34.67 23.89
C PHE A 261 -6.91 -34.07 24.94
N ALA A 262 -7.42 -33.29 25.88
CA ALA A 262 -6.61 -32.73 26.97
C ALA A 262 -6.04 -33.83 27.87
N GLU A 263 -6.82 -34.86 28.19
CA GLU A 263 -6.38 -36.00 28.99
C GLU A 263 -5.35 -36.87 28.25
N LEU A 264 -5.58 -37.18 26.97
CA LEU A 264 -4.60 -37.84 26.10
C LEU A 264 -3.29 -37.05 26.03
N THR A 265 -3.38 -35.73 25.86
CA THR A 265 -2.19 -34.86 25.80
C THR A 265 -1.44 -34.87 27.14
N LYS A 266 -2.17 -34.89 28.26
CA LYS A 266 -1.59 -34.98 29.60
C LYS A 266 -0.88 -36.32 29.82
N LEU A 267 -1.51 -37.43 29.41
CA LEU A 267 -0.90 -38.76 29.49
C LEU A 267 0.36 -38.85 28.63
N ALA A 268 0.28 -38.45 27.35
CA ALA A 268 1.44 -38.43 26.46
C ALA A 268 2.57 -37.53 26.98
N SER A 269 2.23 -36.36 27.57
CA SER A 269 3.21 -35.48 28.19
C SER A 269 3.88 -36.14 29.40
N ASN A 270 3.13 -36.86 30.23
CA ASN A 270 3.68 -37.59 31.37
C ASN A 270 4.56 -38.76 30.93
N ASP A 271 4.16 -39.49 29.88
CA ASP A 271 4.95 -40.60 29.34
C ASP A 271 6.29 -40.11 28.79
N ILE A 272 6.28 -39.03 27.99
CA ILE A 272 7.50 -38.38 27.50
C ILE A 272 8.33 -37.85 28.67
N LYS A 273 7.69 -37.25 29.68
CA LYS A 273 8.39 -36.75 30.86
C LYS A 273 9.09 -37.89 31.62
N ASN A 274 8.44 -39.02 31.76
CA ASN A 274 9.01 -40.21 32.40
C ASN A 274 10.13 -40.83 31.55
N GLU A 275 10.00 -40.82 30.22
CA GLU A 275 11.06 -41.26 29.30
C GLU A 275 12.29 -40.36 29.40
N PHE A 276 12.11 -39.05 29.46
CA PHE A 276 13.19 -38.07 29.58
C PHE A 276 13.83 -38.00 30.97
N ARG A 277 13.18 -38.59 31.99
CA ARG A 277 13.76 -38.80 33.33
C ARG A 277 14.65 -40.04 33.41
N LYS A 278 14.60 -40.94 32.42
CA LYS A 278 15.49 -42.12 32.41
C LYS A 278 16.91 -41.70 31.99
N PRO A 279 17.94 -42.37 32.52
CA PRO A 279 19.32 -42.11 32.12
C PRO A 279 19.53 -42.52 30.65
N ILE A 280 20.04 -41.60 29.83
CA ILE A 280 20.38 -41.86 28.43
C ILE A 280 21.87 -41.59 28.23
N LYS A 281 22.53 -42.40 27.39
CA LYS A 281 23.93 -42.18 27.01
C LYS A 281 24.03 -41.05 25.99
N PHE A 282 24.72 -39.98 26.36
CA PHE A 282 25.03 -38.88 25.46
C PHE A 282 26.27 -39.17 24.60
N PRO A 283 26.47 -38.45 23.48
CA PRO A 283 27.58 -38.69 22.55
C PRO A 283 28.98 -38.51 23.15
N ASP A 284 29.09 -37.81 24.28
CA ASP A 284 30.32 -37.61 25.05
C ASP A 284 30.61 -38.76 26.03
N GLY A 285 29.72 -39.75 26.12
CA GLY A 285 29.83 -40.90 27.02
C GLY A 285 29.23 -40.70 28.40
N SER A 286 28.69 -39.51 28.71
CA SER A 286 27.98 -39.26 29.96
C SER A 286 26.63 -39.99 30.01
N ILE A 287 26.21 -40.43 31.20
CA ILE A 287 24.93 -41.08 31.46
C ILE A 287 24.15 -40.14 32.37
N GLU A 288 23.27 -39.35 31.79
CA GLU A 288 22.44 -38.39 32.53
C GLU A 288 21.00 -38.42 31.98
N PRO A 289 20.00 -38.08 32.81
CA PRO A 289 18.64 -37.87 32.33
C PRO A 289 18.53 -36.52 31.59
N VAL A 290 17.62 -36.44 30.63
CA VAL A 290 17.40 -35.22 29.82
C VAL A 290 16.68 -34.13 30.63
N ILE A 291 15.78 -34.53 31.53
CA ILE A 291 15.13 -33.63 32.49
C ILE A 291 15.61 -33.97 33.89
N MET A 292 16.17 -32.98 34.59
CA MET A 292 16.51 -33.04 36.01
C MET A 292 15.51 -32.23 36.83
N ASP A 293 14.68 -32.92 37.60
CA ASP A 293 13.76 -32.34 38.59
C ASP A 293 13.77 -33.17 39.90
N ALA A 294 13.04 -32.72 40.93
CA ALA A 294 13.05 -33.34 42.26
C ALA A 294 12.54 -34.80 42.30
N GLU A 295 11.95 -35.29 41.21
CA GLU A 295 11.42 -36.65 41.06
C GLU A 295 12.29 -37.52 40.14
N THR A 296 13.44 -36.99 39.70
CA THR A 296 14.36 -37.73 38.84
C THR A 296 15.16 -38.70 39.69
N ASP A 297 14.92 -40.00 39.48
CA ASP A 297 15.59 -41.07 40.20
C ASP A 297 16.96 -41.34 39.55
N PHE A 298 18.03 -41.17 40.32
CA PHE A 298 19.40 -41.36 39.82
C PHE A 298 19.80 -42.83 39.75
N GLY A 299 18.94 -43.74 40.21
CA GLY A 299 19.29 -45.14 40.42
C GLY A 299 20.24 -45.23 41.62
N GLU A 300 19.88 -46.02 42.62
CA GLU A 300 20.86 -46.39 43.64
C GLU A 300 22.02 -47.10 42.93
N GLU A 301 23.21 -46.51 43.01
CA GLU A 301 24.44 -47.14 42.56
C GLU A 301 24.58 -48.47 43.33
N GLU A 302 24.24 -49.59 42.69
CA GLU A 302 24.74 -50.90 43.09
C GLU A 302 26.26 -50.86 42.93
N TYR A 303 26.93 -50.40 43.99
CA TYR A 303 28.37 -50.59 44.18
C TYR A 303 28.62 -52.08 44.41
N GLU A 304 28.87 -52.83 43.33
CA GLU A 304 29.68 -54.06 43.35
C GLU A 304 31.15 -53.75 43.04
#